data_AF-A0A7D5QDM5-F1
#
_entry.id   AF-A0A7D5QDM5-F1
#
_cell.length_a   1.000
_cell.length_b   1.000
_cell.length_c   1.000
_cell.angle_alpha   90.00
_cell.angle_beta   90.00
_cell.angle_gamma   90.00
#
_symmetry.space_group_name_H-M   'P 1'
#
loop_
_entity.id
_entity.type
_entity.pdbx_description
1 polymer ?
#
loop_
_entity_poly.entity_id
_entity_poly.type
_entity_poly.pdbx_seq_one_letter_code
_entity_poly.pdbx_strand_id
1 'polypeptide(L)'
;MIYTKKGDDGKTSLIDGKRVAKSNKIIWAIGEIDELNSCLGVIRSELKDESLDKKLKEIQKDLFSIGSILAGGNIKFDRKRVRELEKEIDNFEAILPVQTRFLFPSGAKVASMLFLARSVARRAERRVTNLEKKAIKGEILVYLNRLSDYLFVLARYENFRKRIKEDFWKI
;
A
#
# COMPACT_ATOMS: atom_id res chain seq x y z
N MET A 1 -28.64 -2.03 -4.94
CA MET A 1 -28.49 -3.49 -4.73
C MET A 1 -27.02 -3.82 -4.92
N ILE A 2 -26.35 -4.42 -3.91
CA ILE A 2 -24.88 -4.64 -3.93
C ILE A 2 -24.50 -5.86 -4.79
N TYR A 3 -25.28 -6.94 -4.76
CA TYR A 3 -25.05 -8.13 -5.60
C TYR A 3 -25.89 -8.06 -6.88
N THR A 4 -25.28 -8.35 -8.03
CA THR A 4 -25.97 -8.31 -9.35
C THR A 4 -26.03 -9.67 -10.05
N LYS A 5 -25.38 -10.71 -9.49
CA LYS A 5 -25.20 -12.06 -10.07
C LYS A 5 -24.49 -12.11 -11.43
N LYS A 6 -24.09 -10.96 -12.01
CA LYS A 6 -23.40 -10.87 -13.31
C LYS A 6 -22.01 -11.51 -13.34
N GLY A 7 -21.45 -11.86 -12.17
CA GLY A 7 -20.14 -12.48 -12.06
C GLY A 7 -20.17 -13.93 -11.54
N ASP A 8 -21.34 -14.57 -11.49
CA ASP A 8 -21.49 -15.93 -10.97
C ASP A 8 -20.86 -16.98 -11.91
N ASP A 9 -20.68 -16.64 -13.18
CA ASP A 9 -19.92 -17.41 -14.17
C ASP A 9 -18.39 -17.27 -14.05
N GLY A 10 -17.91 -16.64 -12.97
CA GLY A 10 -16.48 -16.45 -12.71
C GLY A 10 -15.84 -15.31 -13.52
N LYS A 11 -16.62 -14.47 -14.21
CA LYS A 11 -16.12 -13.28 -14.92
C LYS A 11 -16.52 -11.97 -14.23
N THR A 12 -15.89 -10.88 -14.62
CA THR A 12 -16.21 -9.51 -14.17
C THR A 12 -15.94 -8.52 -15.30
N SER A 13 -16.47 -7.30 -15.19
CA SER A 13 -16.24 -6.22 -16.15
C SER A 13 -15.20 -5.24 -15.61
N LEU A 14 -14.27 -4.83 -16.47
CA LEU A 14 -13.40 -3.67 -16.24
C LEU A 14 -14.16 -2.36 -16.49
N ILE A 15 -13.54 -1.21 -16.16
CA ILE A 15 -14.16 0.11 -16.35
C ILE A 15 -14.43 0.40 -17.83
N ASP A 16 -13.58 -0.11 -18.72
CA ASP A 16 -13.74 -0.01 -20.17
C ASP A 16 -14.84 -0.93 -20.75
N GLY A 17 -15.59 -1.65 -19.90
CA GLY A 17 -16.66 -2.56 -20.29
C GLY A 17 -16.18 -3.96 -20.70
N LYS A 18 -14.86 -4.19 -20.82
CA LYS A 18 -14.33 -5.51 -21.18
C LYS A 18 -14.61 -6.53 -20.09
N ARG A 19 -15.22 -7.67 -20.45
CA ARG A 19 -15.35 -8.82 -19.55
C ARG A 19 -14.09 -9.67 -19.53
N VAL A 20 -13.62 -9.98 -18.33
CA VAL A 20 -12.44 -10.82 -18.07
C VAL A 20 -12.77 -11.87 -17.00
N ALA A 21 -12.04 -12.99 -16.99
CA ALA A 21 -12.11 -13.93 -15.87
C ALA A 21 -11.65 -13.25 -14.58
N LYS A 22 -12.24 -13.60 -13.43
CA LYS A 22 -11.81 -13.09 -12.12
C LYS A 22 -10.36 -13.50 -11.78
N SER A 23 -9.85 -14.55 -12.41
CA SER A 23 -8.45 -14.98 -12.33
C SER A 23 -7.48 -14.19 -13.23
N ASN A 24 -7.96 -13.21 -14.00
CA ASN A 24 -7.12 -12.38 -14.86
C ASN A 24 -6.09 -11.60 -14.04
N LYS A 25 -4.87 -11.43 -14.57
CA LYS A 25 -3.75 -10.73 -13.91
C LYS A 25 -4.12 -9.31 -13.45
N ILE A 26 -4.92 -8.58 -14.22
CA ILE A 26 -5.38 -7.22 -13.87
C ILE A 26 -6.29 -7.27 -12.64
N ILE A 27 -7.20 -8.24 -12.58
CA ILE A 27 -8.11 -8.40 -11.43
C ILE A 27 -7.32 -8.77 -10.18
N TRP A 28 -6.32 -9.65 -10.29
CA TRP A 28 -5.39 -9.91 -9.19
C TRP A 28 -4.70 -8.64 -8.71
N ALA A 29 -4.14 -7.83 -9.61
CA ALA A 29 -3.47 -6.59 -9.24
C ALA A 29 -4.41 -5.60 -8.53
N ILE A 30 -5.64 -5.42 -9.03
CA ILE A 30 -6.66 -4.58 -8.39
C ILE A 30 -7.01 -5.13 -7.00
N GLY A 31 -7.19 -6.44 -6.86
CA GLY A 31 -7.50 -7.08 -5.59
C GLY A 31 -6.41 -6.89 -4.54
N GLU A 32 -5.14 -6.97 -4.92
CA GLU A 32 -4.03 -6.70 -3.99
C GLU A 32 -3.96 -5.23 -3.55
N ILE A 33 -4.29 -4.30 -4.44
CA ILE A 33 -4.36 -2.88 -4.10
C ILE A 33 -5.51 -2.63 -3.13
N ASP A 34 -6.66 -3.29 -3.33
CA ASP A 34 -7.81 -3.22 -2.42
C ASP A 34 -7.53 -3.86 -1.06
N GLU A 35 -6.80 -4.98 -1.03
CA GLU A 35 -6.36 -5.62 0.21
C GLU A 35 -5.40 -4.72 0.99
N LEU A 36 -4.41 -4.12 0.32
CA LEU A 36 -3.53 -3.13 0.95
C LEU A 36 -4.33 -1.96 1.52
N ASN A 37 -5.28 -1.43 0.73
CA ASN A 37 -6.14 -0.32 1.14
C ASN A 37 -6.97 -0.69 2.38
N SER A 38 -7.49 -1.91 2.43
CA SER A 38 -8.21 -2.46 3.59
C SER A 38 -7.32 -2.62 4.82
N CYS A 39 -6.08 -3.08 4.65
CA CYS A 39 -5.09 -3.13 5.74
C CYS A 39 -4.85 -1.74 6.34
N LEU A 40 -4.73 -0.70 5.49
CA LEU A 40 -4.60 0.68 5.98
C LEU A 40 -5.85 1.12 6.74
N GLY A 41 -7.05 0.70 6.32
CA GLY A 41 -8.30 0.96 7.06
C GLY A 41 -8.27 0.42 8.49
N VAL A 42 -7.77 -0.81 8.67
CA VAL A 42 -7.60 -1.42 10.01
C VAL A 42 -6.59 -0.64 10.84
N ILE A 43 -5.44 -0.27 10.25
CA ILE A 43 -4.42 0.53 10.94
C ILE A 43 -4.99 1.88 11.40
N ARG A 44 -5.74 2.56 10.52
CA ARG A 44 -6.39 3.84 10.79
C ARG A 44 -7.37 3.76 11.96
N SER A 45 -8.15 2.68 12.09
CA SER A 45 -9.06 2.49 13.23
C SER A 45 -8.36 2.34 14.59
N GLU A 46 -7.06 2.06 14.59
CA GLU A 46 -6.26 1.82 15.80
C GLU A 46 -5.27 2.97 16.09
N LEU A 47 -5.16 3.93 15.16
CA LEU A 47 -4.32 5.11 15.31
C LEU A 47 -5.00 6.16 16.19
N LYS A 48 -4.25 6.66 17.17
CA LYS A 48 -4.68 7.80 18.01
C LYS A 48 -4.18 9.16 17.48
N ASP A 49 -3.28 9.13 16.51
CA ASP A 49 -2.68 10.33 15.94
C ASP A 49 -3.45 10.76 14.70
N GLU A 50 -4.20 11.86 14.82
CA GLU A 50 -5.01 12.39 13.73
C GLU A 50 -4.20 12.86 12.52
N SER A 51 -2.95 13.31 12.73
CA SER A 51 -2.08 13.74 11.64
C SER A 51 -1.67 12.54 10.81
N LEU A 52 -1.28 11.44 11.46
CA LEU A 52 -0.98 10.18 10.78
C LEU A 52 -2.23 9.56 10.14
N ASP A 53 -3.38 9.60 10.79
CA ASP A 53 -4.63 9.11 10.20
C ASP A 53 -4.97 9.84 8.89
N LYS A 54 -4.83 11.17 8.88
CA LYS A 54 -5.02 11.99 7.67
C LYS A 54 -4.06 11.58 6.56
N LYS A 55 -2.78 11.38 6.88
CA LYS A 55 -1.76 10.91 5.90
C LYS A 55 -2.12 9.55 5.32
N LEU A 56 -2.47 8.58 6.17
CA LEU A 56 -2.90 7.26 5.69
C LEU A 56 -4.19 7.32 4.87
N LYS A 57 -5.12 8.23 5.19
CA LYS A 57 -6.32 8.47 4.37
C LYS A 57 -5.97 8.97 2.98
N GLU A 58 -5.00 9.87 2.83
CA GLU A 58 -4.53 10.31 1.52
C GLU A 58 -3.90 9.15 0.74
N ILE A 59 -3.14 8.27 1.39
CA ILE A 59 -2.62 7.04 0.77
C ILE A 59 -3.76 6.12 0.32
N GLN A 60 -4.83 5.96 1.11
CA GLN A 60 -6.00 5.17 0.68
C GLN A 60 -6.67 5.75 -0.58
N LYS A 61 -6.71 7.08 -0.72
CA LYS A 61 -7.19 7.73 -1.96
C LYS A 61 -6.26 7.43 -3.14
N ASP A 62 -4.95 7.49 -2.93
CA ASP A 62 -3.97 7.14 -3.97
C ASP A 62 -4.17 5.69 -4.44
N LEU A 63 -4.38 4.75 -3.51
CA LEU A 63 -4.65 3.35 -3.82
C LEU A 63 -5.95 3.16 -4.60
N PHE A 64 -7.02 3.91 -4.27
CA PHE A 64 -8.23 3.90 -5.09
C PHE A 64 -7.98 4.42 -6.51
N SER A 65 -7.23 5.51 -6.67
CA SER A 65 -6.83 6.03 -7.97
C SER A 65 -6.02 5.01 -8.75
N ILE A 66 -5.05 4.35 -8.12
CA ILE A 66 -4.26 3.27 -8.74
C ILE A 66 -5.18 2.13 -9.19
N GLY A 67 -6.09 1.65 -8.33
CA GLY A 67 -7.06 0.61 -8.68
C GLY A 67 -7.92 0.97 -9.90
N SER A 68 -8.40 2.22 -9.96
CA SER A 68 -9.16 2.74 -11.11
C SER A 68 -8.31 2.79 -12.39
N ILE A 69 -7.06 3.26 -12.32
CA ILE A 69 -6.13 3.27 -13.46
C ILE A 69 -5.91 1.83 -13.98
N LEU A 70 -5.65 0.88 -13.08
CA LEU A 70 -5.44 -0.52 -13.44
C LEU A 70 -6.69 -1.13 -14.10
N ALA A 71 -7.88 -0.69 -13.69
CA ALA A 71 -9.15 -1.11 -14.26
C ALA A 71 -9.51 -0.44 -15.60
N GLY A 72 -8.67 0.48 -16.10
CA GLY A 72 -8.88 1.18 -17.38
C GLY A 72 -9.49 2.58 -17.26
N GLY A 73 -9.56 3.14 -16.05
CA GLY A 73 -10.04 4.51 -15.83
C GLY A 73 -9.15 5.56 -16.50
N ASN A 74 -9.78 6.61 -17.03
CA ASN A 74 -9.08 7.72 -17.72
C ASN A 74 -8.58 8.79 -16.73
N ILE A 75 -7.72 8.38 -15.80
CA ILE A 75 -7.05 9.28 -14.86
C ILE A 75 -5.54 9.03 -14.93
N LYS A 76 -4.75 10.08 -14.68
CA LYS A 76 -3.28 9.96 -14.59
C LYS A 76 -2.87 9.97 -13.13
N PHE A 77 -1.92 9.10 -12.78
CA PHE A 77 -1.33 9.12 -11.44
C PHE A 77 -0.43 10.35 -11.28
N ASP A 78 -0.59 11.09 -10.18
CA ASP A 78 0.22 12.28 -9.92
C ASP A 78 1.60 11.89 -9.37
N ARG A 79 2.65 12.23 -10.12
CA ARG A 79 4.05 11.97 -9.74
C ARG A 79 4.45 12.66 -8.44
N LYS A 80 3.78 13.74 -8.05
CA LYS A 80 4.07 14.45 -6.79
C LYS A 80 3.86 13.57 -5.57
N ARG A 81 2.94 12.59 -5.64
CA ARG A 81 2.65 11.65 -4.55
C ARG A 81 3.89 10.84 -4.13
N VAL A 82 4.76 10.48 -5.09
CA VAL A 82 6.04 9.81 -4.80
C VAL A 82 6.95 10.71 -3.96
N ARG A 83 7.10 11.98 -4.37
CA ARG A 83 7.95 12.94 -3.67
C ARG A 83 7.45 13.26 -2.27
N GLU A 84 6.13 13.24 -2.07
CA GLU A 84 5.53 13.40 -0.76
C GLU A 84 5.85 12.22 0.17
N LEU A 85 5.81 10.98 -0.32
CA LEU A 85 6.25 9.82 0.44
C LEU A 85 7.74 9.90 0.79
N GLU A 86 8.59 10.30 -0.15
CA GLU A 86 10.04 10.48 0.07
C GLU A 86 10.31 11.51 1.15
N LYS A 87 9.69 12.69 1.05
CA LYS A 87 9.83 13.74 2.07
C LYS A 87 9.39 13.28 3.47
N GLU A 88 8.33 12.48 3.54
CA GLU A 88 7.85 11.94 4.80
C GLU A 88 8.77 10.87 5.38
N ILE A 89 9.33 10.01 4.53
CA ILE A 89 10.38 9.06 4.92
C ILE A 89 11.55 9.82 5.53
N ASP A 90 12.07 10.84 4.83
CA ASP A 90 13.20 11.65 5.30
C ASP A 90 12.91 12.28 6.68
N ASN A 91 11.70 12.81 6.87
CA ASN A 91 11.27 13.41 8.15
C ASN A 91 11.28 12.40 9.30
N PHE A 92 10.81 11.17 9.07
CA PHE A 92 10.80 10.14 10.09
C PHE A 92 12.20 9.55 10.33
N GLU A 93 13.01 9.38 9.29
CA GLU A 93 14.37 8.88 9.45
C GLU A 93 15.26 9.86 10.23
N ALA A 94 15.06 11.17 10.05
CA ALA A 94 15.81 12.20 10.78
C ALA A 94 15.64 12.13 12.32
N ILE A 95 14.54 11.55 12.81
CA ILE A 95 14.26 11.41 14.24
C ILE A 95 14.50 9.99 14.78
N LEU A 96 14.65 9.01 13.89
CA LEU A 96 14.81 7.62 14.27
C LEU A 96 16.27 7.26 14.51
N PRO A 97 16.55 6.34 15.44
CA PRO A 97 17.87 5.72 15.52
C PRO A 97 18.24 5.06 14.19
N VAL A 98 19.49 5.25 13.76
CA VAL A 98 20.01 4.68 12.51
C VAL A 98 19.82 3.16 12.49
N GLN A 99 19.18 2.66 11.45
CA GLN A 99 18.98 1.21 11.25
C GLN A 99 20.25 0.60 10.69
N THR A 100 20.94 -0.24 11.47
CA THR A 100 22.19 -0.91 11.05
C THR A 100 22.05 -2.41 10.89
N ARG A 101 20.92 -2.99 11.29
CA ARG A 101 20.68 -4.45 11.33
C ARG A 101 19.30 -4.79 10.81
N PHE A 102 19.03 -6.05 10.51
CA PHE A 102 17.67 -6.50 10.23
C PHE A 102 16.85 -6.51 11.52
N LEU A 103 15.62 -6.00 11.45
CA LEU A 103 14.65 -6.05 12.55
C LEU A 103 13.61 -7.14 12.31
N PHE A 104 13.12 -7.72 13.39
CA PHE A 104 11.90 -8.52 13.34
C PHE A 104 10.68 -7.60 13.21
N PRO A 105 9.70 -7.93 12.35
CA PRO A 105 8.48 -7.13 12.20
C PRO A 105 7.58 -7.29 13.43
N SER A 106 7.88 -6.56 14.49
CA SER A 106 7.26 -6.69 15.81
C SER A 106 7.15 -5.33 16.52
N GLY A 107 6.60 -5.35 17.74
CA GLY A 107 6.49 -4.20 18.62
C GLY A 107 5.03 -3.86 18.92
N ALA A 108 4.69 -2.57 18.90
CA ALA A 108 3.33 -2.11 19.16
C ALA A 108 2.33 -2.71 18.16
N LYS A 109 1.07 -2.88 18.59
CA LYS A 109 -0.04 -3.34 17.73
C LYS A 109 -0.04 -2.64 16.35
N VAL A 110 -0.01 -1.30 16.35
CA VAL A 110 0.00 -0.48 15.12
C VAL A 110 1.27 -0.71 14.29
N ALA A 111 2.45 -0.79 14.92
CA ALA A 111 3.71 -1.06 14.21
C ALA A 111 3.70 -2.44 13.53
N SER A 112 3.24 -3.48 14.24
CA SER A 112 3.09 -4.83 13.69
C SER A 112 2.10 -4.87 12.52
N MET A 113 0.99 -4.14 12.61
CA MET A 113 0.03 -4.01 11.50
C MET A 113 0.64 -3.26 10.30
N LEU A 114 1.46 -2.22 10.53
CA LEU A 114 2.19 -1.52 9.47
C LEU A 114 3.22 -2.41 8.78
N PHE A 115 3.94 -3.26 9.52
CA PHE A 115 4.83 -4.26 8.92
C PHE A 115 4.07 -5.28 8.07
N LEU A 116 2.87 -5.68 8.51
CA LEU A 116 1.99 -6.53 7.70
C LEU A 116 1.56 -5.80 6.42
N ALA A 117 1.05 -4.57 6.53
CA ALA A 117 0.66 -3.76 5.37
C ALA A 117 1.81 -3.55 4.39
N ARG A 118 3.04 -3.35 4.88
CA ARG A 118 4.26 -3.30 4.04
C ARG A 118 4.43 -4.57 3.21
N SER A 119 4.22 -5.74 3.81
CA SER A 119 4.34 -7.02 3.07
C SER A 119 3.26 -7.16 1.99
N VAL A 120 2.04 -6.68 2.26
CA VAL A 120 0.93 -6.62 1.29
C VAL A 120 1.25 -5.62 0.18
N ALA A 121 1.81 -4.45 0.50
CA ALA A 121 2.24 -3.46 -0.50
C ALA A 121 3.26 -4.05 -1.49
N ARG A 122 4.25 -4.79 -0.98
CA ARG A 122 5.22 -5.50 -1.83
C ARG A 122 4.56 -6.61 -2.66
N ARG A 123 3.48 -7.24 -2.18
CA ARG A 123 2.73 -8.24 -2.96
C ARG A 123 1.93 -7.58 -4.08
N ALA A 124 1.28 -6.45 -3.81
CA ALA A 124 0.64 -5.62 -4.82
C ALA A 124 1.63 -5.15 -5.89
N GLU A 125 2.80 -4.65 -5.49
CA GLU A 125 3.90 -4.25 -6.40
C GLU A 125 4.29 -5.39 -7.35
N ARG A 126 4.45 -6.63 -6.85
CA ARG A 126 4.76 -7.80 -7.68
C ARG A 126 3.65 -8.11 -8.69
N ARG A 127 2.37 -8.00 -8.30
CA ARG A 127 1.25 -8.20 -9.24
C ARG A 127 1.20 -7.14 -10.32
N VAL A 128 1.39 -5.86 -9.96
CA VAL A 128 1.43 -4.75 -10.93
C VAL A 128 2.62 -4.90 -11.88
N THR A 129 3.77 -5.33 -11.36
CA THR A 129 4.98 -5.60 -12.15
C THR A 129 4.71 -6.66 -13.24
N ASN A 130 3.89 -7.67 -12.95
CA ASN A 130 3.57 -8.76 -13.86
C ASN A 130 2.47 -8.44 -14.91
N LEU A 131 1.95 -7.22 -14.96
CA LEU A 131 1.01 -6.81 -16.03
C LEU A 131 1.76 -6.66 -17.37
N GLU A 132 1.09 -6.51 -18.51
CA GLU A 132 1.80 -6.38 -19.81
C GLU A 132 1.97 -4.91 -20.24
N LYS A 133 1.02 -4.04 -19.87
CA LYS A 133 0.98 -2.64 -20.29
C LYS A 133 2.03 -1.78 -19.56
N LYS A 134 3.24 -1.65 -20.12
CA LYS A 134 4.32 -0.79 -19.58
C LYS A 134 3.88 0.66 -19.32
N ALA A 135 3.05 1.23 -20.20
CA ALA A 135 2.58 2.61 -20.09
C ALA A 135 1.76 2.91 -18.82
N ILE A 136 1.16 1.89 -18.21
CA ILE A 136 0.37 2.02 -16.98
C ILE A 136 1.27 1.95 -15.72
N LYS A 137 2.46 1.36 -15.83
CA LYS A 137 3.22 0.90 -14.67
C LYS A 137 4.21 1.90 -14.09
N GLY A 138 4.80 2.77 -14.91
CA GLY A 138 6.01 3.51 -14.54
C GLY A 138 5.91 4.18 -13.16
N GLU A 139 4.98 5.12 -13.02
CA GLU A 139 4.80 5.88 -11.78
C GLU A 139 4.15 5.06 -10.66
N ILE A 140 3.24 4.15 -11.00
CA ILE A 140 2.53 3.32 -10.03
C ILE A 140 3.51 2.37 -9.33
N LEU A 141 4.45 1.77 -10.08
CA LEU A 141 5.47 0.90 -9.50
C LEU A 141 6.41 1.67 -8.58
N VAL A 142 6.86 2.87 -9.00
CA VAL A 142 7.69 3.73 -8.15
C VAL A 142 6.94 4.10 -6.87
N TYR A 143 5.66 4.45 -6.97
CA TYR A 143 4.84 4.76 -5.80
C TYR A 143 4.66 3.57 -4.86
N LEU A 144 4.32 2.37 -5.36
CA LEU A 144 4.15 1.19 -4.52
C LEU A 144 5.45 0.76 -3.85
N ASN A 145 6.57 0.87 -4.58
CA ASN A 145 7.90 0.62 -4.04
C ASN A 145 8.18 1.56 -2.86
N ARG A 146 8.02 2.87 -3.07
CA ARG A 146 8.23 3.89 -2.04
C ARG A 146 7.23 3.81 -0.89
N LEU A 147 5.99 3.42 -1.16
CA LEU A 147 4.98 3.19 -0.13
C LEU A 147 5.40 2.05 0.81
N SER A 148 6.06 1.01 0.29
CA SER A 148 6.58 -0.06 1.13
C SER A 148 7.70 0.42 2.07
N ASP A 149 8.55 1.34 1.61
CA ASP A 149 9.57 1.98 2.45
C ASP A 149 8.91 2.87 3.51
N TYR A 150 7.93 3.70 3.11
CA TYR A 150 7.17 4.55 4.01
C TYR A 150 6.51 3.75 5.14
N LEU A 151 5.84 2.64 4.81
CA LEU A 151 5.19 1.78 5.81
C LEU A 151 6.20 1.13 6.76
N PHE A 152 7.41 0.81 6.28
CA PHE A 152 8.50 0.32 7.13
C PHE A 152 8.94 1.39 8.14
N VAL A 153 9.25 2.59 7.65
CA VAL A 153 9.74 3.69 8.48
C VAL A 153 8.65 4.16 9.47
N LEU A 154 7.39 4.20 9.04
CA LEU A 154 6.27 4.52 9.92
C LEU A 154 6.09 3.46 11.03
N ALA A 155 6.29 2.18 10.73
CA ALA A 155 6.24 1.13 11.76
C ALA A 155 7.33 1.33 12.83
N ARG A 156 8.55 1.69 12.41
CA ARG A 156 9.65 2.05 13.31
C ARG A 156 9.33 3.28 14.15
N TYR A 157 8.77 4.31 13.52
CA TYR A 157 8.30 5.52 14.21
C TYR A 157 7.25 5.22 15.28
N GLU A 158 6.27 4.35 15.00
CA GLU A 158 5.28 3.94 15.99
C GLU A 158 5.89 3.22 17.20
N ASN A 159 6.88 2.35 16.97
CA ASN A 159 7.63 1.71 18.04
C ASN A 159 8.42 2.74 18.86
N PHE A 160 9.16 3.62 18.19
CA PHE A 160 9.95 4.67 18.82
C PHE A 160 9.09 5.60 19.69
N ARG A 161 7.97 6.09 19.15
CA ARG A 161 7.03 6.97 19.86
C ARG A 161 6.44 6.29 21.10
N LYS A 162 6.16 4.98 21.02
CA LYS A 162 5.65 4.19 22.15
C LYS A 162 6.74 3.66 23.08
N ARG A 163 8.01 4.03 22.84
CA ARG A 163 9.19 3.56 23.60
C ARG A 163 9.30 2.04 23.64
N ILE A 164 8.85 1.37 22.58
CA ILE A 164 9.00 -0.08 22.42
C ILE A 164 10.31 -0.33 21.71
N LYS A 165 11.16 -1.15 22.33
CA LYS A 165 12.45 -1.50 21.78
C LYS A 165 12.27 -2.39 20.55
N GLU A 166 12.94 -2.05 19.46
CA GLU A 166 13.01 -2.88 18.26
C GLU A 166 13.80 -4.16 18.57
N ASP A 167 13.29 -5.30 18.09
CA ASP A 167 13.99 -6.58 18.19
C ASP A 167 14.79 -6.83 16.91
N PHE A 168 16.07 -7.16 17.07
CA PHE A 168 17.01 -7.28 15.97
C PHE A 168 17.41 -8.72 15.77
N TRP A 169 17.42 -9.15 14.51
CA TRP A 169 17.96 -10.45 14.16
C TRP A 169 19.48 -10.46 14.43
N LYS A 170 19.91 -11.39 15.28
CA LYS A 170 21.32 -11.62 15.59
C LYS A 170 21.81 -12.75 14.68
N ILE A 171 22.89 -12.48 13.95
CA ILE A 171 23.68 -13.48 13.22
C ILE A 171 24.49 -14.28 14.24
#